data_AF-A0A0C9QA53-F1
#
_entry.id   AF-A0A0C9QA53-F1
#
_cell.length_a   1.000
_cell.length_b   1.000
_cell.length_c   1.000
_cell.angle_alpha   90.00
_cell.angle_beta   90.00
_cell.angle_gamma   90.00
#
_symmetry.space_group_name_H-M   'P 1'
#
loop_
_entity.id
_entity.type
_entity.pdbx_description
1 polymer ?
#
loop_
_entity_poly.entity_id
_entity_poly.type
_entity_poly.pdbx_seq_one_letter_code
_entity_poly.pdbx_strand_id
1 'polypeptide(L)'
;YTCEDSQWKGHCYWGYYNNEISQFSFSKPERVTNTILVSRCEDPTIRSKLEDKGYRLMEVSGVGYKILSVATGLADAYILSKGSTFKWDTCGPQALLNSVGGSIFDFNKYTYATSDLDLKYHLKANNPPRFA
;
A
#
# COMPACT_ATOMS: atom_id res chain seq x y z
N TYR A 1 -10.14 8.00 -12.01
CA TYR A 1 -10.61 8.93 -13.04
C TYR A 1 -11.23 10.13 -12.36
N THR A 2 -10.93 11.33 -12.82
CA THR A 2 -11.59 12.56 -12.38
C THR A 2 -12.30 13.17 -13.57
N CYS A 3 -13.53 13.65 -13.36
CA CYS A 3 -14.26 14.41 -14.37
C CYS A 3 -14.01 15.89 -14.06
N GLU A 4 -13.18 16.53 -14.86
CA GLU A 4 -12.90 17.96 -14.81
C GLU A 4 -13.33 18.55 -16.16
N ASP A 5 -14.12 19.63 -16.14
CA ASP A 5 -14.55 20.34 -17.36
C ASP A 5 -15.22 19.45 -18.42
N SER A 6 -16.05 18.49 -17.99
CA SER A 6 -16.69 17.48 -18.87
C SER A 6 -15.72 16.55 -19.60
N GLN A 7 -14.47 16.44 -19.13
CA GLN A 7 -13.47 15.53 -19.66
C GLN A 7 -13.02 14.51 -18.62
N TRP A 8 -12.83 13.26 -19.05
CA TRP A 8 -12.31 12.19 -18.21
C TRP A 8 -10.79 12.21 -18.21
N LYS A 9 -10.18 12.44 -17.05
CA LYS A 9 -8.75 12.25 -16.85
C LYS A 9 -8.45 10.95 -16.13
N GLY A 10 -7.56 10.16 -16.72
CA GLY A 10 -6.90 9.04 -16.07
C GLY A 10 -5.46 9.42 -15.72
N HIS A 11 -5.00 9.01 -14.54
CA HIS A 11 -3.60 9.13 -14.17
C HIS A 11 -2.95 7.75 -14.20
N CYS A 12 -1.79 7.66 -14.83
CA CYS A 12 -0.98 6.45 -14.87
C CYS A 12 0.32 6.71 -14.09
N TYR A 13 0.61 5.86 -13.11
CA TYR A 13 1.80 5.92 -12.30
C TYR A 13 2.65 4.69 -12.56
N TRP A 14 3.96 4.88 -12.73
CA TRP A 14 4.92 3.78 -12.86
C TRP A 14 6.10 4.00 -11.93
N GLY A 15 6.71 2.89 -11.52
CA GLY A 15 7.92 2.88 -10.73
C GLY A 15 8.76 1.65 -11.04
N TYR A 16 10.07 1.84 -10.98
CA TYR A 16 11.08 0.80 -11.10
C TYR A 16 12.04 0.91 -9.94
N TYR A 17 12.31 -0.22 -9.30
CA TYR A 17 13.23 -0.30 -8.18
C TYR A 17 14.08 -1.57 -8.26
N ASN A 18 15.38 -1.40 -8.09
CA ASN A 18 16.34 -2.44 -7.75
C ASN A 18 17.40 -1.84 -6.79
N ASN A 19 18.45 -2.59 -6.45
CA ASN A 19 19.47 -2.12 -5.50
C ASN A 19 20.32 -0.94 -6.00
N GLU A 20 20.24 -0.58 -7.28
CA GLU A 20 21.07 0.43 -7.93
C GLU A 20 20.24 1.61 -8.47
N ILE A 21 18.98 1.36 -8.84
CA ILE A 21 18.13 2.26 -9.60
C ILE A 21 16.78 2.40 -8.89
N SER A 22 16.37 3.65 -8.70
CA SER A 22 15.06 4.03 -8.19
C SER A 22 14.48 5.12 -9.10
N GLN A 23 13.45 4.79 -9.88
CA GLN A 23 12.81 5.71 -10.82
C GLN A 23 11.29 5.61 -10.74
N PHE A 24 10.61 6.74 -10.89
CA PHE A 24 9.15 6.82 -10.81
C PHE A 24 8.62 8.04 -11.58
N SER A 25 7.33 8.02 -11.88
CA SER A 25 6.69 8.92 -12.84
C SER A 25 6.21 10.27 -12.28
N PHE A 26 6.59 10.66 -11.06
CA PHE A 26 6.10 11.86 -10.38
C PHE A 26 7.16 12.46 -9.45
N SER A 27 6.92 13.67 -8.95
CA SER A 27 7.79 14.31 -7.96
C SER A 27 7.60 13.67 -6.59
N LYS A 28 8.70 13.44 -5.86
CA LYS A 28 8.64 12.85 -4.52
C LYS A 28 7.74 13.69 -3.60
N PRO A 29 6.81 13.07 -2.85
CA PRO A 29 5.99 13.79 -1.89
C PRO A 29 6.86 14.36 -0.76
N GLU A 30 6.72 15.65 -0.47
CA GLU A 30 7.53 16.36 0.54
C GLU A 30 6.86 16.44 1.92
N ARG A 31 5.62 15.95 2.07
CA ARG A 31 4.80 16.23 3.25
C ARG A 31 4.33 14.97 3.98
N VAL A 32 4.37 15.04 5.30
CA VAL A 32 3.71 14.09 6.21
C VAL A 32 2.28 14.60 6.44
N THR A 33 1.30 13.71 6.31
CA THR A 33 -0.14 14.03 6.38
C THR A 33 -0.79 13.67 7.72
N ASN A 34 -0.04 12.98 8.58
CA ASN A 34 -0.51 12.27 9.79
C ASN A 34 -1.74 11.39 9.53
N THR A 35 -1.84 10.83 8.32
CA THR A 35 -3.03 10.11 7.84
C THR A 35 -2.69 8.64 7.57
N ILE A 36 -3.50 7.74 8.13
CA ILE A 36 -3.39 6.30 7.94
C ILE A 36 -4.64 5.78 7.24
N LEU A 37 -4.43 5.06 6.15
CA LEU A 37 -5.50 4.37 5.44
C LEU A 37 -5.81 3.04 6.12
N VAL A 38 -7.09 2.72 6.24
CA VAL A 38 -7.57 1.45 6.80
C VAL A 38 -8.69 0.87 5.95
N SER A 39 -8.94 -0.43 6.11
CA SER A 39 -10.12 -1.08 5.55
C SER A 39 -11.36 -0.82 6.42
N ARG A 40 -12.56 -0.83 5.81
CA ARG A 40 -13.84 -0.71 6.53
C ARG A 40 -13.98 -1.73 7.67
N CYS A 41 -13.57 -2.97 7.41
CA CYS A 41 -13.66 -4.06 8.37
C CYS A 41 -12.40 -4.24 9.23
N GLU A 42 -11.56 -3.21 9.39
CA GLU A 42 -10.35 -3.31 10.21
C GLU A 42 -10.65 -3.65 11.69
N ASP A 43 -9.67 -4.17 12.42
CA ASP A 43 -9.83 -4.43 13.86
C ASP A 43 -10.10 -3.12 14.63
N PRO A 44 -11.24 -3.00 15.36
CA PRO A 44 -11.56 -1.80 16.13
C PRO A 44 -10.50 -1.42 17.17
N THR A 45 -9.81 -2.41 17.74
CA THR A 45 -8.74 -2.21 18.72
C THR A 45 -7.52 -1.53 18.10
N ILE A 46 -7.17 -1.91 16.86
CA ILE A 46 -6.08 -1.27 16.12
C ILE A 46 -6.45 0.17 15.80
N ARG A 47 -7.69 0.40 15.37
CA ARG A 47 -8.19 1.74 15.05
C ARG A 47 -8.10 2.68 16.25
N SER A 48 -8.67 2.26 17.39
CA SER A 48 -8.62 3.02 18.64
C SER A 48 -7.18 3.37 19.02
N LYS A 49 -6.26 2.39 18.97
CA LYS A 49 -4.85 2.63 19.31
C LYS A 49 -4.17 3.66 18.41
N LEU A 50 -4.51 3.69 17.11
CA LEU A 50 -3.93 4.67 16.18
C LEU A 50 -4.52 6.07 16.42
N GLU A 51 -5.83 6.16 16.64
CA GLU A 51 -6.51 7.41 16.97
C GLU A 51 -6.01 7.99 18.31
N ASP A 52 -5.81 7.14 19.33
CA ASP A 52 -5.23 7.51 20.62
C ASP A 52 -3.79 8.04 20.50
N LYS A 53 -3.07 7.66 19.44
CA LYS A 53 -1.73 8.18 19.11
C LYS A 53 -1.79 9.45 18.24
N GLY A 54 -2.98 9.95 17.95
CA GLY A 54 -3.20 11.19 17.22
C GLY A 54 -3.20 11.03 15.70
N TYR A 55 -3.22 9.80 15.16
CA TYR A 55 -3.32 9.59 13.71
C TYR A 55 -4.74 9.81 13.21
N ARG A 56 -4.86 10.42 12.03
CA ARG A 56 -6.14 10.53 11.32
C ARG A 56 -6.37 9.25 10.51
N LEU A 57 -7.41 8.50 10.86
CA LEU A 57 -7.80 7.33 10.07
C LEU A 57 -8.71 7.72 8.90
N MET A 58 -8.43 7.16 7.72
CA MET A 58 -9.29 7.31 6.55
C MET A 58 -9.64 5.94 5.96
N GLU A 59 -10.94 5.70 5.82
CA GLU A 59 -11.47 4.50 5.19
C GLU A 59 -11.60 4.71 3.69
N VAL A 60 -10.87 3.90 2.92
CA VAL A 60 -10.98 3.89 1.46
C VAL A 60 -11.08 2.45 0.95
N SER A 61 -11.62 2.29 -0.26
CA SER A 61 -11.71 0.99 -0.94
C SER A 61 -10.51 0.75 -1.86
N GLY A 62 -10.28 -0.53 -2.19
CA GLY A 62 -9.21 -0.95 -3.09
C GLY A 62 -7.84 -1.02 -2.41
N VAL A 63 -7.25 -2.22 -2.36
CA VAL A 63 -5.89 -2.42 -1.82
C VAL A 63 -4.86 -1.63 -2.63
N GLY A 64 -4.91 -1.77 -3.97
CA GLY A 64 -3.98 -1.06 -4.84
C GLY A 64 -4.07 0.46 -4.73
N TYR A 65 -5.28 1.01 -4.54
CA TYR A 65 -5.47 2.44 -4.34
C TYR A 65 -4.88 2.94 -3.02
N LYS A 66 -4.99 2.16 -1.93
CA LYS A 66 -4.36 2.50 -0.65
C LYS A 66 -2.85 2.54 -0.75
N ILE A 67 -2.25 1.53 -1.37
CA ILE A 67 -0.79 1.47 -1.56
C ILE A 67 -0.33 2.60 -2.46
N LEU A 68 -1.05 2.87 -3.55
CA LEU A 68 -0.77 4.01 -4.43
C LEU A 68 -0.85 5.33 -3.67
N SER A 69 -1.86 5.52 -2.82
CA SER A 69 -2.03 6.72 -2.01
C SER A 69 -0.87 6.96 -1.05
N VAL A 70 -0.29 5.89 -0.51
CA VAL A 70 0.95 5.98 0.29
C VAL A 70 2.14 6.36 -0.60
N ALA A 71 2.29 5.70 -1.75
CA ALA A 71 3.40 5.98 -2.67
C ALA A 71 3.38 7.42 -3.22
N THR A 72 2.20 8.01 -3.42
CA THR A 72 2.02 9.39 -3.91
C THR A 72 1.93 10.42 -2.78
N GLY A 73 2.02 10.02 -1.51
CA GLY A 73 2.00 10.92 -0.36
C GLY A 73 0.64 11.52 -0.01
N LEU A 74 -0.45 10.89 -0.46
CA LEU A 74 -1.82 11.21 -0.01
C LEU A 74 -2.13 10.68 1.39
N ALA A 75 -1.35 9.69 1.85
CA ALA A 75 -1.36 9.15 3.21
C ALA A 75 0.05 8.70 3.60
N ASP A 76 0.32 8.55 4.89
CA ASP A 76 1.64 8.15 5.37
C ASP A 76 1.78 6.63 5.51
N ALA A 77 0.67 5.94 5.78
CA ALA A 77 0.66 4.48 5.93
C ALA A 77 -0.68 3.86 5.54
N TYR A 78 -0.64 2.58 5.22
CA TYR A 78 -1.81 1.72 5.07
C TYR A 78 -1.65 0.53 6.01
N ILE A 79 -2.63 0.34 6.92
CA ILE A 79 -2.67 -0.80 7.83
C ILE A 79 -3.79 -1.76 7.44
N LEU A 80 -3.46 -3.05 7.42
CA LEU A 80 -4.38 -4.15 7.23
C LEU A 80 -4.01 -5.31 8.16
N SER A 81 -4.85 -5.60 9.17
CA SER A 81 -4.63 -6.76 10.05
C SER A 81 -5.38 -8.02 9.62
N LYS A 82 -6.38 -7.88 8.74
CA LYS A 82 -7.25 -8.99 8.32
C LYS A 82 -6.91 -9.46 6.91
N GLY A 83 -6.98 -10.78 6.71
CA GLY A 83 -6.65 -11.41 5.43
C GLY A 83 -7.75 -11.20 4.38
N SER A 84 -7.54 -10.26 3.47
CA SER A 84 -8.34 -10.12 2.24
C SER A 84 -7.53 -9.50 1.10
N THR A 85 -6.24 -9.85 1.03
CA THR A 85 -5.29 -9.31 0.05
C THR A 85 -4.47 -10.44 -0.55
N PHE A 86 -4.37 -10.41 -1.87
CA PHE A 86 -3.66 -11.40 -2.67
C PHE A 86 -2.43 -10.78 -3.34
N LYS A 87 -1.61 -11.64 -3.97
CA LYS A 87 -0.36 -11.21 -4.61
C LYS A 87 -0.61 -10.18 -5.72
N TRP A 88 -1.68 -10.36 -6.50
CA TRP A 88 -2.03 -9.45 -7.59
C TRP A 88 -2.53 -8.08 -7.10
N ASP A 89 -3.03 -7.98 -5.87
CA ASP A 89 -3.46 -6.71 -5.29
C ASP A 89 -2.29 -5.79 -4.92
N THR A 90 -1.11 -6.37 -4.69
CA THR A 90 0.06 -5.70 -4.12
C THR A 90 1.23 -5.59 -5.08
N CYS A 91 1.39 -6.49 -6.05
CA CYS A 91 2.63 -6.60 -6.84
C CYS A 91 3.04 -5.33 -7.60
N GLY A 92 2.11 -4.74 -8.37
CA GLY A 92 2.37 -3.50 -9.09
C GLY A 92 2.58 -2.31 -8.15
N PRO A 93 1.64 -2.02 -7.24
CA PRO A 93 1.77 -0.92 -6.28
C PRO A 93 2.99 -1.04 -5.36
N GLN A 94 3.43 -2.25 -4.98
CA GLN A 94 4.64 -2.44 -4.18
C GLN A 94 5.90 -2.03 -4.96
N ALA A 95 6.00 -2.37 -6.25
CA ALA A 95 7.14 -1.94 -7.07
C ALA A 95 7.23 -0.42 -7.14
N LEU A 96 6.08 0.26 -7.29
CA LEU A 96 6.03 1.71 -7.24
C LEU A 96 6.39 2.25 -5.85
N LEU A 97 5.84 1.68 -4.77
CA LEU A 97 6.13 2.10 -3.41
C LEU A 97 7.64 1.95 -3.07
N ASN A 98 8.26 0.85 -3.49
CA ASN A 98 9.69 0.64 -3.33
C ASN A 98 10.51 1.70 -4.09
N SER A 99 10.09 2.07 -5.31
CA SER A 99 10.79 3.08 -6.12
C SER A 99 10.78 4.49 -5.52
N VAL A 100 9.88 4.77 -4.57
CA VAL A 100 9.86 6.03 -3.81
C VAL A 100 10.47 5.89 -2.41
N GLY A 101 11.04 4.72 -2.08
CA GLY A 101 11.70 4.42 -0.81
C GLY A 101 10.79 3.87 0.29
N GLY A 102 9.56 3.45 -0.03
CA GLY A 102 8.67 2.73 0.88
C GLY A 102 8.86 1.21 0.83
N SER A 103 8.06 0.48 1.61
CA SER A 103 8.01 -0.99 1.58
C SER A 103 6.66 -1.50 2.12
N ILE A 104 6.37 -2.79 1.93
CA ILE A 104 5.20 -3.49 2.49
C ILE A 104 5.69 -4.64 3.38
N PHE A 105 5.16 -4.69 4.60
CA PHE A 105 5.49 -5.70 5.60
C PHE A 105 4.29 -6.58 5.95
N ASP A 106 4.56 -7.83 6.31
CA ASP A 106 3.54 -8.71 6.89
C ASP A 106 3.19 -8.24 8.32
N PHE A 107 1.93 -7.86 8.52
CA PHE A 107 1.45 -7.31 9.78
C PHE A 107 1.63 -8.27 10.97
N ASN A 108 1.33 -9.56 10.79
CA ASN A 108 1.45 -10.54 11.86
C ASN A 108 2.92 -10.74 12.23
N LYS A 109 3.78 -10.91 11.24
CA LYS A 109 5.23 -11.02 11.44
C LYS A 109 5.83 -9.82 12.15
N TYR A 110 5.34 -8.62 11.83
CA TYR A 110 5.73 -7.38 12.50
C TYR A 110 5.31 -7.38 13.97
N THR A 111 4.07 -7.79 14.28
CA THR A 111 3.60 -7.86 15.68
C THR A 111 4.35 -8.88 16.54
N TYR A 112 4.89 -9.94 15.94
CA TYR A 112 5.68 -10.96 16.64
C TYR A 112 7.20 -10.73 16.56
N ALA A 113 7.66 -9.57 16.08
CA ALA A 113 9.08 -9.19 15.97
C ALA A 113 9.97 -10.22 15.25
N THR A 114 9.46 -10.83 14.18
CA THR A 114 10.28 -11.74 13.35
C THR A 114 11.26 -10.94 12.48
N SER A 115 12.41 -11.52 12.12
CA SER A 115 13.46 -10.82 11.36
C SER A 115 13.15 -10.63 9.86
N ASP A 116 12.34 -11.50 9.26
CA ASP A 116 11.97 -11.44 7.83
C ASP A 116 10.55 -10.90 7.63
N LEU A 117 10.44 -9.58 7.65
CA LEU A 117 9.18 -8.83 7.59
C LEU A 117 8.68 -8.58 6.17
N ASP A 118 9.58 -8.62 5.18
CA ASP A 118 9.27 -8.23 3.81
C ASP A 118 8.23 -9.14 3.17
N LEU A 119 7.28 -8.51 2.48
CA LEU A 119 6.33 -9.24 1.64
C LEU A 119 7.04 -9.77 0.39
N LYS A 120 7.29 -11.09 0.37
CA LYS A 120 7.98 -11.79 -0.74
C LYS A 120 7.01 -12.54 -1.64
N TYR A 121 7.12 -12.31 -2.95
CA TYR A 121 6.37 -13.06 -3.95
C TYR A 121 7.09 -14.35 -4.34
N HIS A 122 6.93 -15.41 -3.55
CA HIS A 122 7.42 -16.72 -3.98
C HIS A 122 6.59 -17.24 -5.16
N LEU A 123 7.23 -17.62 -6.25
CA LEU A 123 6.61 -18.47 -7.26
C LEU A 123 6.39 -19.84 -6.61
N LYS A 124 5.13 -20.26 -6.45
CA LYS A 124 4.89 -21.68 -6.16
C LYS A 124 5.24 -22.44 -7.44
N ALA A 125 6.38 -23.11 -7.45
CA ALA A 125 6.55 -24.21 -8.38
C ALA A 125 5.40 -25.20 -8.11
N ASN A 126 4.54 -25.44 -9.09
CA ASN A 126 3.57 -26.54 -9.15
C ASN A 126 2.13 -26.35 -8.65
N ASN A 127 1.56 -25.14 -8.59
CA ASN A 127 0.08 -25.03 -8.51
C ASN A 127 -0.48 -24.31 -9.73
N PRO A 128 -1.40 -24.92 -10.51
CA PRO A 128 -2.03 -24.24 -11.63
C PRO A 128 -2.80 -23.01 -11.12
N PRO A 129 -2.87 -21.93 -11.92
CA PRO A 129 -3.57 -20.71 -11.53
C PRO A 129 -5.05 -21.04 -11.29
N ARG A 130 -5.50 -20.92 -10.04
CA ARG A 130 -6.93 -20.83 -9.74
C ARG A 130 -7.36 -19.42 -10.09
N PHE A 131 -7.93 -19.27 -11.27
CA PHE A 131 -8.74 -18.09 -11.61
C PHE A 131 -9.99 -18.14 -10.72
N ALA A 132 -10.19 -17.07 -9.96
CA ALA A 132 -11.46 -16.77 -9.33
C ALA A 132 -12.32 -15.97 -10.32
#